data_AF-A0A1X0R776-F1
#
_entry.id   AF-A0A1X0R776-F1
#
_cell.length_a   1.000
_cell.length_b   1.000
_cell.length_c   1.000
_cell.angle_alpha   90.00
_cell.angle_beta   90.00
_cell.angle_gamma   90.00
#
_symmetry.space_group_name_H-M   'P 1'
#
loop_
_entity.id
_entity.type
_entity.pdbx_description
1 polymer ?
#
loop_
_entity_poly.entity_id
_entity_poly.type
_entity_poly.pdbx_seq_one_letter_code
_entity_poly.pdbx_strand_id
1 'polypeptide(L)'
;MIPISPPVTPKTCYDEKYDDHHHDSYDPILIADLKTITKRSRVKSIPRRSPSPSTRHCFTMNLSDLYSKKKPQPKQTKKSKSDTAALYDALDITQPDKEFFQDDPQWIPNMDAFAQYPHVKAVWKGTPLDISHMPYYELLHPGEVEVASILRLTPEQYLRCRRALIVGAQQFDKLQMTFRKSDAQKCVRIDVNKTSTLWTVFSRLGWFNPRQH
;
A
#
# COMPACT_ATOMS: atom_id res chain seq x y z
N MET A 1 -6.30 45.26 -45.04
CA MET A 1 -6.59 43.97 -44.39
C MET A 1 -5.75 42.91 -45.09
N ILE A 2 -4.75 42.36 -44.40
CA ILE A 2 -3.83 41.35 -44.97
C ILE A 2 -4.26 39.98 -44.40
N PRO A 3 -4.54 38.96 -45.23
CA PRO A 3 -4.77 37.61 -44.72
C PRO A 3 -3.41 36.94 -44.47
N ILE A 4 -3.20 36.50 -43.22
CA ILE A 4 -2.00 35.76 -42.80
C ILE A 4 -2.26 34.28 -43.09
N SER A 5 -1.48 33.69 -44.00
CA SER A 5 -1.45 32.25 -44.24
C SER A 5 -0.85 31.50 -43.05
N PRO A 6 -1.31 30.27 -42.73
CA PRO A 6 -0.75 29.47 -41.65
C PRO A 6 0.62 28.84 -42.03
N PRO A 7 1.50 28.57 -41.04
CA PRO A 7 2.82 27.98 -41.30
C PRO A 7 2.75 26.48 -41.61
N VAL A 8 3.60 26.06 -42.55
CA VAL A 8 3.83 24.67 -42.97
C VAL A 8 4.76 23.98 -41.96
N THR A 9 4.33 22.86 -41.38
CA THR A 9 5.21 22.00 -40.57
C THR A 9 5.98 21.03 -41.46
N PRO A 10 7.31 20.85 -41.29
CA PRO A 10 8.05 19.83 -42.01
C PRO A 10 7.75 18.43 -41.46
N LYS A 11 7.60 17.46 -42.37
CA LYS A 11 7.49 16.02 -42.08
C LYS A 11 8.87 15.48 -41.71
N THR A 12 9.02 14.93 -40.51
CA THR A 12 10.19 14.09 -40.19
C THR A 12 9.87 12.65 -40.59
N CYS A 13 10.46 12.23 -41.70
CA CYS A 13 10.56 10.84 -42.10
C CYS A 13 11.56 10.16 -41.17
N TYR A 14 11.14 9.15 -40.41
CA TYR A 14 12.07 8.27 -39.71
C TYR A 14 12.58 7.24 -40.72
N ASP A 15 13.87 7.29 -40.99
CA ASP A 15 14.61 6.33 -41.81
C ASP A 15 14.97 5.13 -40.94
N GLU A 16 14.66 3.95 -41.48
CA GLU A 16 14.88 2.64 -40.89
C GLU A 16 16.00 1.99 -41.68
N LYS A 17 17.17 1.75 -41.07
CA LYS A 17 18.05 0.60 -41.40
C LYS A 17 19.21 0.38 -40.41
N TYR A 18 19.43 -0.91 -40.21
CA TYR A 18 20.28 -1.67 -39.27
C TYR A 18 21.77 -1.63 -39.61
N ASP A 19 22.61 -1.95 -38.61
CA ASP A 19 23.73 -2.91 -38.67
C ASP A 19 24.46 -2.91 -37.30
N ASP A 20 25.35 -3.85 -36.99
CA ASP A 20 25.18 -5.22 -36.53
C ASP A 20 26.41 -5.53 -35.62
N HIS A 21 26.27 -6.51 -34.71
CA HIS A 21 27.32 -7.21 -33.95
C HIS A 21 28.30 -6.48 -32.99
N HIS A 22 28.13 -6.69 -31.67
CA HIS A 22 28.97 -7.64 -30.92
C HIS A 22 28.38 -8.03 -29.55
N HIS A 23 28.53 -9.31 -29.27
CA HIS A 23 27.94 -10.13 -28.23
C HIS A 23 28.83 -10.11 -26.97
N ASP A 24 28.24 -10.01 -25.77
CA ASP A 24 28.60 -10.92 -24.67
C ASP A 24 27.62 -10.89 -23.49
N SER A 25 27.00 -12.05 -23.30
CA SER A 25 26.62 -12.68 -22.02
C SER A 25 25.62 -11.97 -21.09
N TYR A 26 24.33 -12.20 -21.36
CA TYR A 26 23.31 -12.35 -20.32
C TYR A 26 22.41 -13.55 -20.68
N ASP A 27 22.37 -14.57 -19.83
CA ASP A 27 21.58 -15.78 -20.02
C ASP A 27 20.06 -15.52 -19.95
N PRO A 28 19.25 -15.99 -20.93
CA PRO A 28 17.82 -15.76 -21.01
C PRO A 28 16.98 -17.01 -20.62
N ILE A 29 16.16 -16.91 -19.56
CA ILE A 29 15.11 -17.89 -19.20
C ILE A 29 14.00 -17.09 -18.48
N LEU A 30 12.71 -16.98 -18.85
CA LEU A 30 11.85 -17.45 -19.94
C LEU A 30 10.68 -16.44 -20.00
N ILE A 31 10.55 -15.67 -21.09
CA ILE A 31 9.30 -14.96 -21.43
C ILE A 31 8.65 -15.75 -22.56
N ALA A 32 7.84 -16.74 -22.19
CA ALA A 32 6.94 -17.44 -23.09
C ALA A 32 5.73 -17.90 -22.29
N ASP A 33 4.73 -17.02 -22.14
CA ASP A 33 3.31 -17.41 -22.09
C ASP A 33 2.36 -16.19 -22.14
N LEU A 34 2.55 -15.35 -23.16
CA LEU A 34 1.63 -14.28 -23.53
C LEU A 34 0.95 -14.57 -24.87
N LYS A 35 0.37 -15.78 -25.01
CA LYS A 35 -0.60 -16.09 -26.09
C LYS A 35 -1.69 -17.04 -25.60
N THR A 36 -2.55 -16.56 -24.70
CA THR A 36 -3.98 -16.94 -24.61
C THR A 36 -4.69 -16.12 -23.52
N ILE A 37 -4.84 -14.81 -23.73
CA ILE A 37 -5.95 -14.07 -23.13
C ILE A 37 -6.69 -13.40 -24.27
N THR A 38 -7.62 -14.16 -24.83
CA THR A 38 -8.71 -13.66 -25.64
C THR A 38 -9.39 -12.52 -24.88
N LYS A 39 -9.56 -11.41 -25.61
CA LYS A 39 -10.26 -10.20 -25.21
C LYS A 39 -11.51 -10.51 -24.39
N ARG A 40 -11.46 -10.37 -23.06
CA ARG A 40 -12.69 -10.24 -22.26
C ARG A 40 -13.28 -8.87 -22.57
N SER A 41 -14.11 -8.83 -23.60
CA SER A 41 -14.99 -7.72 -23.89
C SER A 41 -15.79 -7.40 -22.63
N ARG A 42 -15.72 -6.15 -22.19
CA ARG A 42 -16.56 -5.61 -21.12
C ARG A 42 -17.99 -5.56 -21.67
N VAL A 43 -18.76 -6.63 -21.48
CA VAL A 43 -20.18 -6.64 -21.83
C VAL A 43 -20.85 -5.57 -20.97
N LYS A 44 -21.24 -4.45 -21.59
CA LYS A 44 -22.19 -3.50 -21.00
C LYS A 44 -23.48 -4.28 -20.76
N SER A 45 -23.91 -4.39 -19.52
CA SER A 45 -25.20 -4.98 -19.18
C SER A 45 -26.30 -4.18 -19.86
N ILE A 46 -26.99 -4.78 -20.82
CA ILE A 46 -28.21 -4.22 -21.41
C ILE A 46 -29.25 -4.11 -20.28
N PRO A 47 -29.97 -2.99 -20.12
CA PRO A 47 -31.09 -2.92 -19.18
C PRO A 47 -32.13 -3.95 -19.61
N ARG A 48 -32.44 -4.93 -18.74
CA ARG A 48 -33.52 -5.88 -19.02
C ARG A 48 -34.83 -5.08 -19.09
N ARG A 49 -35.51 -5.15 -20.24
CA ARG A 49 -36.91 -4.74 -20.37
C ARG A 49 -37.72 -5.41 -19.26
N SER A 50 -38.53 -4.63 -18.56
CA SER A 50 -39.56 -5.14 -17.64
C SER A 50 -40.49 -6.12 -18.38
N PRO A 51 -40.87 -7.25 -17.78
CA PRO A 51 -41.78 -8.20 -18.41
C PRO A 51 -43.17 -7.56 -18.65
N SER A 52 -43.80 -7.96 -19.75
CA SER A 52 -45.13 -7.50 -20.19
C SER A 52 -46.23 -7.84 -19.16
N PRO A 53 -47.24 -6.98 -18.95
CA PRO A 53 -48.23 -7.14 -17.88
C PRO A 53 -49.33 -8.19 -18.17
N SER A 54 -49.10 -9.13 -19.09
CA SER A 54 -50.12 -10.11 -19.47
C SER A 54 -49.59 -11.53 -19.40
N THR A 55 -49.46 -12.04 -18.18
CA THR A 55 -49.63 -13.47 -17.89
C THR A 55 -50.18 -13.57 -16.48
N ARG A 56 -51.49 -13.84 -16.39
CA ARG A 56 -52.18 -14.18 -15.15
C ARG A 56 -51.66 -15.52 -14.63
N HIS A 57 -50.57 -15.53 -13.88
CA HIS A 57 -50.24 -16.59 -12.94
C HIS A 57 -49.55 -15.90 -11.76
N CYS A 58 -50.33 -15.63 -10.72
CA CYS A 58 -49.82 -15.12 -9.45
C CYS A 58 -48.84 -16.16 -8.89
N PHE A 59 -47.59 -15.76 -8.67
CA PHE A 59 -46.70 -16.49 -7.78
C PHE A 59 -47.31 -16.40 -6.38
N THR A 60 -48.06 -17.42 -5.97
CA THR A 60 -48.42 -17.59 -4.58
C THR A 60 -47.14 -18.00 -3.85
N MET A 61 -46.64 -17.12 -2.99
CA MET A 61 -45.58 -17.52 -2.07
C MET A 61 -46.20 -18.45 -1.04
N ASN A 62 -45.84 -19.73 -1.07
CA ASN A 62 -46.20 -20.68 -0.04
C ASN A 62 -45.45 -20.29 1.26
N LEU A 63 -46.18 -19.70 2.21
CA LEU A 63 -45.63 -19.18 3.46
C LEU A 63 -45.16 -20.30 4.42
N SER A 64 -45.41 -21.56 4.07
CA SER A 64 -45.06 -22.76 4.85
C SER A 64 -43.60 -23.21 4.70
N ASP A 65 -42.84 -22.68 3.73
CA ASP A 65 -41.41 -23.00 3.56
C ASP A 65 -40.47 -22.13 4.42
N LEU A 66 -41.02 -21.22 5.23
CA LEU A 66 -40.24 -20.39 6.16
C LEU A 66 -39.82 -21.13 7.45
N TYR A 67 -40.17 -22.41 7.61
CA TYR A 67 -39.91 -23.18 8.82
C TYR A 67 -39.26 -24.55 8.57
N SER A 68 -38.24 -24.62 7.71
CA SER A 68 -37.19 -25.63 7.85
C SER A 68 -36.05 -25.44 6.86
N LYS A 69 -34.90 -24.95 7.34
CA LYS A 69 -33.58 -25.43 6.92
C LYS A 69 -32.49 -24.86 7.83
N LYS A 70 -31.71 -25.80 8.37
CA LYS A 70 -30.59 -25.63 9.30
C LYS A 70 -29.62 -24.55 8.79
N LYS A 71 -29.29 -23.58 9.65
CA LYS A 71 -28.22 -22.61 9.41
C LYS A 71 -26.89 -23.36 9.23
N PRO A 72 -26.09 -23.11 8.19
CA PRO A 72 -24.70 -23.51 8.19
C PRO A 72 -24.01 -22.72 9.30
N GLN A 73 -23.53 -23.44 10.32
CA GLN A 73 -22.70 -22.88 11.37
C GLN A 73 -21.42 -22.32 10.71
N PRO A 74 -21.11 -21.02 10.82
CA PRO A 74 -19.78 -20.57 10.51
C PRO A 74 -18.86 -21.25 11.53
N LYS A 75 -17.92 -22.07 11.07
CA LYS A 75 -16.78 -22.51 11.89
C LYS A 75 -16.07 -21.25 12.35
N GLN A 76 -16.40 -20.78 13.56
CA GLN A 76 -15.68 -19.73 14.24
C GLN A 76 -14.32 -20.29 14.63
N THR A 77 -13.38 -20.26 13.69
CA THR A 77 -11.99 -20.08 14.10
C THR A 77 -11.94 -18.66 14.64
N LYS A 78 -11.98 -18.53 15.97
CA LYS A 78 -11.64 -17.28 16.65
C LYS A 78 -10.16 -17.01 16.37
N LYS A 79 -9.85 -16.49 15.18
CA LYS A 79 -8.61 -15.76 14.97
C LYS A 79 -8.77 -14.54 15.87
N SER A 80 -8.05 -14.53 16.98
CA SER A 80 -7.76 -13.32 17.74
C SER A 80 -7.10 -12.34 16.76
N LYS A 81 -7.90 -11.61 16.00
CA LYS A 81 -7.45 -10.46 15.25
C LYS A 81 -7.10 -9.45 16.33
N SER A 82 -5.83 -9.45 16.73
CA SER A 82 -5.19 -8.29 17.33
C SER A 82 -5.66 -7.09 16.52
N ASP A 83 -6.45 -6.22 17.15
CA ASP A 83 -6.95 -5.02 16.50
C ASP A 83 -5.79 -4.02 16.43
N THR A 84 -4.90 -4.23 15.46
CA THR A 84 -3.72 -3.39 15.24
C THR A 84 -4.09 -1.93 15.01
N ALA A 85 -5.31 -1.65 14.54
CA ALA A 85 -5.80 -0.29 14.36
C ALA A 85 -6.18 0.37 15.71
N ALA A 86 -6.70 -0.41 16.66
CA ALA A 86 -6.94 0.09 18.03
C ALA A 86 -5.63 0.40 18.76
N LEU A 87 -4.56 -0.39 18.50
CA LEU A 87 -3.24 -0.09 19.03
C LEU A 87 -2.77 1.30 18.59
N TYR A 88 -2.92 1.66 17.31
CA TYR A 88 -2.50 2.96 16.77
C TYR A 88 -3.09 4.16 17.54
N ASP A 89 -4.35 4.09 17.95
CA ASP A 89 -4.99 5.18 18.71
C ASP A 89 -4.48 5.26 20.15
N ALA A 90 -4.14 4.11 20.74
CA ALA A 90 -3.74 3.98 22.13
C ALA A 90 -2.23 4.21 22.37
N LEU A 91 -1.44 4.45 21.31
CA LEU A 91 -0.01 4.69 21.43
C LEU A 91 0.29 5.98 22.18
N ASP A 92 0.96 5.86 23.32
CA ASP A 92 1.65 6.97 23.95
C ASP A 92 2.91 7.29 23.14
N ILE A 93 3.04 8.54 22.69
CA ILE A 93 4.17 9.02 21.88
C ILE A 93 5.30 9.55 22.77
N THR A 94 4.96 9.98 23.98
CA THR A 94 5.91 10.63 24.90
C THR A 94 6.92 9.64 25.47
N GLN A 95 6.52 8.38 25.60
CA GLN A 95 7.38 7.30 26.05
C GLN A 95 8.54 7.08 25.06
N PRO A 96 9.80 6.93 25.50
CA PRO A 96 10.93 6.65 24.62
C PRO A 96 10.86 5.23 24.02
N ASP A 97 11.42 5.05 22.81
CA ASP A 97 11.34 3.77 22.10
C ASP A 97 11.95 2.60 22.88
N LYS A 98 12.98 2.84 23.69
CA LYS A 98 13.62 1.80 24.53
C LYS A 98 12.67 1.21 25.57
N GLU A 99 11.81 2.03 26.16
CA GLU A 99 10.80 1.57 27.12
C GLU A 99 9.60 0.96 26.39
N PHE A 100 9.22 1.54 25.25
CA PHE A 100 8.10 1.03 24.45
C PHE A 100 8.35 -0.41 23.93
N PHE A 101 9.59 -0.73 23.54
CA PHE A 101 9.99 -2.06 23.06
C PHE A 101 10.74 -2.89 24.12
N GLN A 102 10.50 -2.63 25.42
CA GLN A 102 11.23 -3.30 26.50
C GLN A 102 11.19 -4.83 26.44
N ASP A 103 10.05 -5.41 26.06
CA ASP A 103 9.87 -6.87 25.97
C ASP A 103 10.64 -7.51 24.82
N ASP A 104 10.95 -6.73 23.77
CA ASP A 104 11.52 -7.21 22.52
C ASP A 104 12.50 -6.15 21.92
N PRO A 105 13.67 -5.89 22.55
CA PRO A 105 14.54 -4.78 22.17
C PRO A 105 15.10 -4.85 20.74
N GLN A 106 15.14 -6.04 20.15
CA GLN A 106 15.54 -6.28 18.75
C GLN A 106 14.60 -5.62 17.72
N TRP A 107 13.41 -5.19 18.13
CA TRP A 107 12.46 -4.48 17.29
C TRP A 107 12.60 -2.95 17.37
N ILE A 108 13.51 -2.44 18.20
CA ILE A 108 13.86 -1.01 18.19
C ILE A 108 14.47 -0.69 16.82
N PRO A 109 13.95 0.31 16.09
CA PRO A 109 14.48 0.67 14.78
C PRO A 109 15.91 1.23 14.90
N ASN A 110 16.84 0.68 14.12
CA ASN A 110 18.21 1.18 14.01
C ASN A 110 18.20 2.48 13.20
N MET A 111 18.52 3.59 13.87
CA MET A 111 18.57 4.91 13.24
C MET A 111 19.79 5.07 12.32
N ASP A 112 20.86 4.30 12.51
CA ASP A 112 22.04 4.31 11.63
C ASP A 112 21.72 3.78 10.23
N ALA A 113 20.58 3.10 10.06
CA ALA A 113 20.09 2.65 8.76
C ALA A 113 19.94 3.80 7.75
N PHE A 114 19.66 5.02 8.21
CA PHE A 114 19.61 6.19 7.33
C PHE A 114 20.99 6.56 6.76
N ALA A 115 22.06 6.35 7.52
CA ALA A 115 23.43 6.57 7.06
C ALA A 115 23.92 5.43 6.16
N GLN A 116 23.51 4.18 6.47
CA GLN A 116 23.83 3.00 5.67
C GLN A 116 23.13 3.00 4.30
N TYR A 117 21.89 3.49 4.25
CA TYR A 117 21.06 3.48 3.04
C TYR A 117 20.58 4.90 2.65
N PRO A 118 21.50 5.83 2.30
CA PRO A 118 21.15 7.24 2.02
C PRO A 118 20.28 7.44 0.77
N HIS A 119 20.20 6.42 -0.09
CA HIS A 119 19.36 6.39 -1.29
C HIS A 119 17.89 6.04 -0.99
N VAL A 120 17.59 5.56 0.23
CA VAL A 120 16.23 5.22 0.65
C VAL A 120 15.52 6.51 1.08
N LYS A 121 14.69 7.03 0.19
CA LYS A 121 13.94 8.27 0.42
C LYS A 121 12.45 8.07 0.15
N ALA A 122 11.62 8.82 0.86
CA ALA A 122 10.21 8.94 0.52
C ALA A 122 10.07 9.81 -0.75
N VAL A 123 9.10 9.47 -1.59
CA VAL A 123 8.76 10.26 -2.77
C VAL A 123 7.28 10.61 -2.71
N TRP A 124 6.98 11.89 -2.79
CA TRP A 124 5.62 12.42 -2.80
C TRP A 124 5.51 13.65 -3.69
N LYS A 125 4.30 13.93 -4.19
CA LYS A 125 4.07 15.09 -5.07
C LYS A 125 3.85 16.35 -4.25
N GLY A 126 4.47 17.44 -4.71
CA GLY A 126 4.33 18.77 -4.13
C GLY A 126 5.43 19.10 -3.12
N THR A 127 5.42 20.35 -2.65
CA THR A 127 6.42 20.84 -1.71
C THR A 127 6.32 20.10 -0.37
N PRO A 128 7.44 19.71 0.24
CA PRO A 128 7.47 19.18 1.61
C PRO A 128 6.84 20.15 2.61
N LEU A 129 6.23 19.61 3.66
CA LEU A 129 5.65 20.40 4.76
C LEU A 129 6.75 20.79 5.75
N ASP A 130 6.87 22.07 6.09
CA ASP A 130 7.70 22.47 7.22
C ASP A 130 7.04 22.04 8.53
N ILE A 131 7.75 21.22 9.31
CA ILE A 131 7.30 20.64 10.57
C ILE A 131 8.18 21.05 11.76
N SER A 132 9.16 21.94 11.55
CA SER A 132 10.16 22.35 12.56
C SER A 132 9.56 22.95 13.84
N HIS A 133 8.39 23.58 13.74
CA HIS A 133 7.68 24.23 14.83
C HIS A 133 6.59 23.36 15.47
N MET A 134 6.44 22.11 15.02
CA MET A 134 5.37 21.22 15.49
C MET A 134 5.76 20.46 16.75
N PRO A 135 4.79 20.09 17.61
CA PRO A 135 5.06 19.27 18.78
C PRO A 135 5.68 17.93 18.39
N TYR A 136 6.56 17.42 19.25
CA TYR A 136 7.29 16.16 19.06
C TYR A 136 8.32 16.16 17.92
N TYR A 137 8.62 17.31 17.31
CA TYR A 137 9.67 17.41 16.29
C TYR A 137 11.03 16.91 16.81
N GLU A 138 11.41 17.29 18.02
CA GLU A 138 12.67 16.91 18.66
C GLU A 138 12.82 15.39 18.91
N LEU A 139 11.73 14.62 18.84
CA LEU A 139 11.78 13.16 18.99
C LEU A 139 12.09 12.44 17.68
N LEU A 140 12.10 13.16 16.55
CA LEU A 140 12.40 12.61 15.24
C LEU A 140 13.91 12.61 14.97
N HIS A 141 14.42 11.52 14.42
CA HIS A 141 15.74 11.51 13.83
C HIS A 141 15.77 12.37 12.54
N PRO A 142 16.90 13.01 12.16
CA PRO A 142 16.95 13.86 10.96
C PRO A 142 16.48 13.19 9.67
N GLY A 143 16.78 11.89 9.49
CA GLY A 143 16.27 11.11 8.35
C GLY A 143 14.74 10.93 8.37
N GLU A 144 14.15 10.86 9.56
CA GLU A 144 12.71 10.77 9.74
C GLU A 144 12.00 12.09 9.48
N VAL A 145 12.64 13.21 9.85
CA VAL A 145 12.15 14.56 9.53
C VAL A 145 11.95 14.73 8.02
N GLU A 146 12.92 14.30 7.20
CA GLU A 146 12.80 14.35 5.74
C GLU A 146 11.59 13.52 5.25
N VAL A 147 11.44 12.30 5.74
CA VAL A 147 10.31 11.41 5.36
C VAL A 147 8.96 12.00 5.79
N ALA A 148 8.85 12.48 7.03
CA ALA A 148 7.62 13.06 7.56
C ALA A 148 7.22 14.33 6.80
N SER A 149 8.20 15.20 6.52
CA SER A 149 8.02 16.43 5.75
C SER A 149 7.54 16.15 4.32
N ILE A 150 8.18 15.23 3.61
CA ILE A 150 7.80 14.83 2.24
C ILE A 150 6.37 14.27 2.20
N LEU A 151 6.02 13.41 3.16
CA LEU A 151 4.69 12.81 3.26
C LEU A 151 3.64 13.75 3.86
N ARG A 152 4.02 14.96 4.27
CA ARG A 152 3.16 15.95 4.91
C ARG A 152 2.43 15.33 6.11
N LEU A 153 3.19 14.68 6.98
CA LEU A 153 2.74 14.13 8.25
C LEU A 153 3.25 15.01 9.38
N THR A 154 2.44 15.23 10.40
CA THR A 154 2.95 15.86 11.63
C THR A 154 3.92 14.90 12.33
N PRO A 155 4.87 15.40 13.16
CA PRO A 155 5.78 14.52 13.90
C PRO A 155 5.02 13.47 14.72
N GLU A 156 3.93 13.90 15.35
CA GLU A 156 3.02 13.04 16.11
C GLU A 156 2.44 11.89 15.27
N GLN A 157 1.92 12.19 14.07
CA GLN A 157 1.40 11.17 13.16
C GLN A 157 2.48 10.20 12.71
N TYR A 158 3.67 10.72 12.38
CA TYR A 158 4.79 9.90 11.95
C TYR A 158 5.21 8.90 13.04
N LEU A 159 5.38 9.37 14.28
CA LEU A 159 5.78 8.52 15.42
C LEU A 159 4.75 7.42 15.69
N ARG A 160 3.44 7.72 15.66
CA ARG A 160 2.40 6.69 15.77
C ARG A 160 2.48 5.67 14.65
N CYS A 161 2.65 6.13 13.41
CA CYS A 161 2.78 5.22 12.27
C CYS A 161 4.01 4.33 12.40
N ARG A 162 5.17 4.87 12.78
CA ARG A 162 6.40 4.10 12.99
C ARG A 162 6.18 2.98 14.00
N ARG A 163 5.71 3.31 15.21
CA ARG A 163 5.45 2.33 16.28
C ARG A 163 4.42 1.29 15.88
N ALA A 164 3.28 1.71 15.35
CA ALA A 164 2.21 0.79 14.95
C ALA A 164 2.65 -0.18 13.84
N LEU A 165 3.44 0.29 12.86
CA LEU A 165 3.93 -0.57 11.78
C LEU A 165 4.98 -1.57 12.27
N ILE A 166 5.89 -1.15 13.15
CA ILE A 166 6.91 -2.05 13.74
C ILE A 166 6.25 -3.11 14.62
N VAL A 167 5.31 -2.72 15.50
CA VAL A 167 4.55 -3.70 16.31
C VAL A 167 3.69 -4.61 15.43
N GLY A 168 3.12 -4.08 14.36
CA GLY A 168 2.41 -4.89 13.36
C GLY A 168 3.33 -5.94 12.74
N ALA A 169 4.53 -5.55 12.29
CA ALA A 169 5.52 -6.47 11.75
C ALA A 169 5.95 -7.53 12.77
N GLN A 170 6.18 -7.13 14.02
CA GLN A 170 6.51 -8.02 15.13
C GLN A 170 5.44 -9.08 15.38
N GLN A 171 4.16 -8.71 15.34
CA GLN A 171 3.06 -9.66 15.47
C GLN A 171 3.01 -10.66 14.32
N PHE A 172 3.30 -10.22 13.09
CA PHE A 172 3.36 -11.10 11.93
C PHE A 172 4.55 -12.06 12.00
N ASP A 173 5.71 -11.60 12.46
CA ASP A 173 6.90 -12.44 12.67
C ASP A 173 6.64 -13.52 13.74
N LYS A 174 5.99 -13.16 14.86
CA LYS A 174 5.54 -14.12 15.89
C LYS A 174 4.61 -15.19 15.34
N LEU A 175 3.82 -14.86 14.31
CA LEU A 175 2.93 -15.79 13.60
C LEU A 175 3.59 -16.49 12.40
N GLN A 176 4.89 -16.25 12.15
CA GLN A 176 5.64 -16.76 10.99
C GLN A 176 4.97 -16.39 9.65
N MET A 177 4.42 -15.17 9.58
CA MET A 177 3.75 -14.61 8.42
C MET A 177 4.52 -13.41 7.86
N THR A 178 4.48 -13.23 6.54
CA THR A 178 5.08 -12.06 5.89
C THR A 178 4.27 -10.80 6.18
N PHE A 179 4.89 -9.73 6.68
CA PHE A 179 4.23 -8.44 6.87
C PHE A 179 4.08 -7.70 5.54
N ARG A 180 2.89 -7.77 4.94
CA ARG A 180 2.64 -7.18 3.62
C ARG A 180 2.19 -5.72 3.73
N LYS A 181 2.39 -4.99 2.64
CA LYS A 181 1.88 -3.62 2.46
C LYS A 181 0.38 -3.48 2.77
N SER A 182 -0.46 -4.44 2.38
CA SER A 182 -1.90 -4.44 2.68
C SER A 182 -2.21 -4.59 4.16
N ASP A 183 -1.30 -5.17 4.94
CA ASP A 183 -1.46 -5.36 6.38
C ASP A 183 -1.02 -4.09 7.12
N ALA A 184 0.09 -3.48 6.69
CA ALA A 184 0.51 -2.15 7.14
C ALA A 184 -0.61 -1.09 7.01
N GLN A 185 -1.34 -1.10 5.89
CA GLN A 185 -2.49 -0.22 5.67
C GLN A 185 -3.63 -0.41 6.68
N LYS A 186 -3.75 -1.59 7.30
CA LYS A 186 -4.75 -1.87 8.35
C LYS A 186 -4.25 -1.49 9.74
N CYS A 187 -2.94 -1.31 9.93
CA CYS A 187 -2.34 -0.98 11.22
C CYS A 187 -2.43 0.50 11.58
N VAL A 188 -2.64 1.39 10.61
CA VAL A 188 -2.59 2.85 10.82
C VAL A 188 -3.84 3.53 10.29
N ARG A 189 -4.17 4.70 10.86
CA ARG A 189 -5.33 5.51 10.46
C ARG A 189 -4.95 6.76 9.67
N ILE A 190 -4.10 6.59 8.66
CA ILE A 190 -3.72 7.66 7.72
C ILE A 190 -4.03 7.24 6.29
N ASP A 191 -3.85 8.17 5.34
CA ASP A 191 -4.04 7.90 3.92
C ASP A 191 -3.25 6.65 3.45
N VAL A 192 -3.94 5.79 2.70
CA VAL A 192 -3.44 4.49 2.25
C VAL A 192 -2.18 4.60 1.38
N ASN A 193 -2.02 5.69 0.63
CA ASN A 193 -0.83 5.90 -0.20
C ASN A 193 0.34 6.39 0.64
N LYS A 194 0.12 7.19 1.67
CA LYS A 194 1.18 7.56 2.62
C LYS A 194 1.71 6.34 3.36
N THR A 195 0.82 5.47 3.86
CA THR A 195 1.21 4.20 4.50
C THR A 195 1.98 3.30 3.54
N SER A 196 1.57 3.28 2.28
CA SER A 196 2.26 2.53 1.22
C SER A 196 3.72 2.95 1.04
N THR A 197 3.97 4.27 1.07
CA THR A 197 5.32 4.81 0.99
C THR A 197 6.12 4.53 2.26
N LEU A 198 5.52 4.74 3.45
CA LEU A 198 6.18 4.41 4.74
C LEU A 198 6.60 2.95 4.81
N TRP A 199 5.70 2.02 4.46
CA TRP A 199 6.03 0.59 4.42
C TRP A 199 7.21 0.30 3.49
N THR A 200 7.27 0.95 2.33
CA THR A 200 8.38 0.76 1.37
C THR A 200 9.70 1.29 1.93
N VAL A 201 9.69 2.47 2.54
CA VAL A 201 10.87 3.08 3.18
C VAL A 201 11.36 2.19 4.31
N PHE A 202 10.50 1.83 5.26
CA PHE A 202 10.85 1.03 6.42
C PHE A 202 11.30 -0.39 6.06
N SER A 203 10.72 -0.98 5.01
CA SER A 203 11.17 -2.28 4.48
C SER A 203 12.59 -2.19 3.96
N ARG A 204 12.95 -1.10 3.26
CA ARG A 204 14.30 -0.88 2.72
C ARG A 204 15.32 -0.53 3.81
N LEU A 205 14.88 0.12 4.89
CA LEU A 205 15.70 0.36 6.08
C LEU A 205 15.85 -0.89 6.97
N GLY A 206 15.14 -1.99 6.66
CA GLY A 206 15.21 -3.24 7.42
C GLY A 206 14.40 -3.26 8.72
N TRP A 207 13.59 -2.24 9.00
CA TRP A 207 12.88 -2.08 10.29
C TRP A 207 11.74 -3.08 10.55
N PHE A 208 11.40 -3.92 9.58
CA PHE A 208 10.38 -4.98 9.74
C PHE A 208 10.96 -6.35 10.05
N ASN A 209 12.24 -6.42 10.40
CA ASN A 209 12.90 -7.64 10.84
C ASN A 209 13.56 -7.41 12.21
N PRO A 210 13.58 -8.44 13.10
CA PRO A 210 14.28 -8.35 14.37
C PRO A 210 15.80 -8.32 14.24
N ARG A 211 16.33 -8.83 13.11
CA ARG A 211 17.77 -8.88 12.82
C ARG A 211 18.12 -7.80 11.80
N GLN A 212 18.32 -6.58 12.28
CA GLN A 212 18.75 -5.44 11.50
C GLN A 212 20.28 -5.52 11.37
N HIS A 213 20.79 -6.11 10.29
CA HIS A 213 22.22 -6.24 9.97
C HIS A 213 22.59 -5.39 8.76
#